data_AF-A0A8C3NV10-F1
#
_entry.id   AF-A0A8C3NV10-F1
#
_cell.length_a   1.000
_cell.length_b   1.000
_cell.length_c   1.000
_cell.angle_alpha   90.00
_cell.angle_beta   90.00
_cell.angle_gamma   90.00
#
_symmetry.space_group_name_H-M   'P 1'
#
loop_
_entity.id
_entity.type
_entity.pdbx_description
1 polymer ?
#
loop_
_entity_poly.entity_id
_entity_poly.type
_entity_poly.pdbx_seq_one_letter_code
_entity_poly.pdbx_strand_id
1 'polypeptide(L)'
;MVMSVLAGVCLAATLAMFATGLSDLRQMLATKSVENIQFLPFLTTDANNLSWLGYGCLKGDGTVVTVNAIGAALQTLYILVYLYYSPAKRPVLLQVLLLLAVVVTGYGYFTVLVDSGTRLTQLGLFCSVFTISMYLSPLADLAKVVRSKSTRCLSFPLTVTTLVASSSWTLYGLQLHDLYITVPNVPGIITSLVRFWLFQQYRPEQDKPYSPLPA
;
A
#
# COMPACT_ATOMS: atom_id res chain seq x y z
N MET A 1 -3.54 21.17 18.05
CA MET A 1 -4.43 21.43 16.90
C MET A 1 -3.84 20.92 15.59
N VAL A 2 -2.67 21.40 15.14
CA VAL A 2 -2.04 20.98 13.86
C VAL A 2 -1.79 19.46 13.78
N MET A 3 -1.21 18.86 14.82
CA MET A 3 -0.96 17.41 14.86
C MET A 3 -2.25 16.57 14.79
N SER A 4 -3.30 16.99 15.49
CA SER A 4 -4.58 16.28 15.52
C SER A 4 -5.29 16.33 14.17
N VAL A 5 -5.23 17.48 13.48
CA VAL A 5 -5.75 17.63 12.12
C VAL A 5 -4.95 16.75 11.16
N LEU A 6 -3.63 16.78 11.23
CA LEU A 6 -2.76 15.99 10.35
C LEU A 6 -2.94 14.48 10.56
N ALA A 7 -3.09 14.03 11.80
CA ALA A 7 -3.42 12.64 12.13
C ALA A 7 -4.77 12.22 11.54
N GLY A 8 -5.78 13.09 11.63
CA GLY A 8 -7.09 12.87 11.01
C GLY A 8 -7.00 12.74 9.49
N VAL A 9 -6.19 13.59 8.83
CA VAL A 9 -5.95 13.50 7.38
C VAL A 9 -5.22 12.22 7.00
N CYS A 10 -4.18 11.83 7.76
CA CYS A 10 -3.46 10.56 7.53
C CYS A 10 -4.40 9.36 7.60
N LEU A 11 -5.28 9.34 8.62
CA LEU A 11 -6.25 8.28 8.81
C LEU A 11 -7.27 8.26 7.66
N ALA A 12 -7.87 9.39 7.32
CA ALA A 12 -8.83 9.49 6.23
C ALA A 12 -8.23 9.09 4.88
N ALA A 13 -7.03 9.58 4.56
CA ALA A 13 -6.34 9.29 3.30
C ALA A 13 -5.97 7.81 3.18
N THR A 14 -5.49 7.21 4.27
CA THR A 14 -5.14 5.78 4.27
C THR A 14 -6.38 4.89 4.19
N LEU A 15 -7.47 5.25 4.86
CA LEU A 15 -8.75 4.56 4.70
C LEU A 15 -9.30 4.67 3.28
N ALA A 16 -9.16 5.82 2.64
CA ALA A 16 -9.53 5.99 1.23
C ALA A 16 -8.65 5.12 0.30
N MET A 17 -7.37 4.94 0.62
CA MET A 17 -6.49 4.02 -0.08
C MET A 17 -6.91 2.56 0.14
N PHE A 18 -7.28 2.15 1.36
CA PHE A 18 -7.83 0.82 1.60
C PHE A 18 -9.19 0.60 0.93
N ALA A 19 -9.99 1.67 0.79
CA ALA A 19 -11.25 1.61 0.07
C ALA A 19 -11.09 1.22 -1.41
N THR A 20 -9.93 1.47 -2.03
CA THR A 20 -9.68 0.95 -3.38
C THR A 20 -9.54 -0.57 -3.38
N GLY A 21 -9.05 -1.18 -2.31
CA GLY A 21 -9.00 -2.65 -2.17
C GLY A 21 -10.38 -3.30 -1.98
N LEU A 22 -11.41 -2.53 -1.60
CA LEU A 22 -12.78 -3.05 -1.52
C LEU A 22 -13.33 -3.44 -2.91
N SER A 23 -12.79 -2.92 -4.02
CA SER A 23 -13.21 -3.36 -5.35
C SER A 23 -12.90 -4.84 -5.57
N ASP A 24 -11.71 -5.28 -5.15
CA ASP A 24 -11.27 -6.67 -5.31
C ASP A 24 -12.10 -7.59 -4.42
N LEU A 25 -12.40 -7.17 -3.19
CA LEU A 25 -13.31 -7.91 -2.31
C LEU A 25 -14.70 -8.05 -2.94
N ARG A 26 -15.27 -6.96 -3.46
CA ARG A 26 -16.58 -6.98 -4.15
C ARG A 26 -16.54 -7.89 -5.37
N GLN A 27 -15.46 -7.86 -6.15
CA GLN A 27 -15.28 -8.72 -7.31
C GLN A 27 -15.21 -10.20 -6.91
N MET A 28 -14.45 -10.55 -5.86
CA MET A 28 -14.39 -11.93 -5.34
C MET A 28 -15.76 -12.41 -4.88
N LEU A 29 -16.51 -11.58 -4.16
CA LEU A 29 -17.85 -11.95 -3.65
C LEU A 29 -18.87 -12.10 -4.78
N ALA A 30 -18.85 -11.21 -5.78
CA ALA A 30 -19.77 -11.24 -6.90
C ALA A 30 -19.51 -12.41 -7.86
N THR A 31 -18.23 -12.68 -8.16
CA THR A 31 -17.83 -13.71 -9.12
C THR A 31 -17.59 -15.08 -8.48
N LYS A 32 -17.45 -15.13 -7.15
CA LYS A 32 -17.02 -16.32 -6.39
C LYS A 32 -15.71 -16.91 -6.91
N SER A 33 -14.84 -16.07 -7.45
CA SER A 33 -13.57 -16.44 -8.08
C SER A 33 -12.49 -15.43 -7.72
N VAL A 34 -11.24 -15.88 -7.73
CA VAL A 34 -10.04 -15.04 -7.54
C VAL A 34 -9.29 -14.81 -8.85
N GLU A 35 -9.89 -15.14 -9.98
CA GLU A 35 -9.29 -14.97 -11.30
C GLU A 35 -8.99 -13.49 -11.57
N ASN A 36 -7.80 -13.22 -12.10
CA ASN A 36 -7.25 -11.87 -12.35
C ASN A 36 -6.95 -11.03 -11.09
N ILE A 37 -7.06 -11.58 -9.89
CA ILE A 37 -6.70 -10.90 -8.64
C ILE A 37 -5.35 -11.40 -8.17
N GLN A 38 -4.41 -10.48 -7.92
CA GLN A 38 -3.08 -10.83 -7.43
C GLN A 38 -3.09 -10.99 -5.91
N PHE A 39 -2.64 -12.14 -5.41
CA PHE A 39 -2.61 -12.42 -3.97
C PHE A 39 -1.47 -11.71 -3.21
N LEU A 40 -0.29 -11.63 -3.83
CA LEU A 40 0.93 -11.14 -3.18
C LEU A 40 0.82 -9.71 -2.61
N PRO A 41 0.12 -8.76 -3.25
CA PRO A 41 -0.13 -7.43 -2.66
C PRO A 41 -0.87 -7.47 -1.32
N PHE A 42 -1.86 -8.35 -1.14
CA PHE A 42 -2.57 -8.46 0.14
C PHE A 42 -1.62 -8.94 1.25
N LEU A 43 -0.84 -9.98 0.94
CA LEU A 43 0.11 -10.58 1.87
C LEU A 43 1.22 -9.61 2.30
N THR A 44 1.83 -8.93 1.34
CA THR A 44 2.91 -7.98 1.60
C THR A 44 2.42 -6.73 2.32
N THR A 45 1.22 -6.25 1.99
CA THR A 45 0.60 -5.11 2.69
C THR A 45 0.23 -5.47 4.13
N ASP A 46 -0.25 -6.69 4.38
CA ASP A 46 -0.52 -7.18 5.73
C ASP A 46 0.76 -7.20 6.58
N ALA A 47 1.85 -7.76 6.04
CA ALA A 47 3.17 -7.77 6.67
C ALA A 47 3.65 -6.36 7.03
N ASN A 48 3.47 -5.42 6.11
CA ASN A 48 3.84 -4.02 6.29
C ASN A 48 3.05 -3.39 7.44
N ASN A 49 1.73 -3.57 7.43
CA ASN A 49 0.84 -3.05 8.46
C ASN A 49 1.19 -3.63 9.84
N LEU A 50 1.43 -4.94 9.94
CA LEU A 50 1.82 -5.57 11.22
C LEU A 50 3.17 -5.04 11.74
N SER A 51 4.12 -4.79 10.86
CA SER A 51 5.43 -4.23 11.22
C SER A 51 5.29 -2.79 11.74
N TRP A 52 4.54 -1.95 11.03
CA TRP A 52 4.24 -0.57 11.44
C TRP A 52 3.37 -0.50 12.70
N LEU A 53 2.47 -1.45 12.91
CA LEU A 53 1.70 -1.60 14.14
C LEU A 53 2.65 -1.83 15.33
N GLY A 54 3.61 -2.76 15.18
CA GLY A 54 4.65 -2.98 16.18
C GLY A 54 5.48 -1.72 16.45
N TYR A 55 5.87 -1.00 15.40
CA TYR A 55 6.58 0.28 15.51
C TYR A 55 5.77 1.33 16.29
N GLY A 56 4.50 1.53 15.92
CA GLY A 56 3.60 2.46 16.59
C GLY A 56 3.39 2.11 18.06
N CYS A 57 3.23 0.83 18.40
CA CYS A 57 3.11 0.36 19.77
C CYS A 57 4.36 0.66 20.60
N LEU A 58 5.55 0.37 20.07
CA LEU A 58 6.82 0.65 20.76
C LEU A 58 7.08 2.16 20.90
N LYS A 59 6.67 2.95 19.92
CA LYS A 59 6.78 4.42 19.94
C LYS A 59 5.76 5.08 20.87
N GLY A 60 4.63 4.41 21.14
CA GLY A 60 3.46 5.02 21.79
C GLY A 60 2.66 5.95 20.87
N ASP A 61 2.75 5.75 19.54
CA ASP A 61 2.05 6.57 18.56
C ASP A 61 0.69 5.95 18.19
N GLY A 62 -0.37 6.49 18.80
CA GLY A 62 -1.74 6.02 18.56
C GLY A 62 -2.21 6.15 17.12
N THR A 63 -1.71 7.12 16.35
CA THR A 63 -2.13 7.33 14.96
C THR A 63 -1.58 6.22 14.07
N VAL A 64 -0.28 5.93 14.20
CA VAL A 64 0.37 4.83 13.50
C VAL A 64 -0.27 3.50 13.89
N VAL A 65 -0.54 3.28 15.18
CA VAL A 65 -1.23 2.08 15.67
C VAL A 65 -2.61 1.92 15.04
N THR A 66 -3.47 2.94 15.11
CA THR A 66 -4.86 2.83 14.63
C THR A 66 -4.91 2.56 13.13
N VAL A 67 -4.16 3.30 12.31
CA VAL A 67 -4.22 3.15 10.86
C VAL A 67 -3.72 1.77 10.42
N ASN A 68 -2.62 1.29 11.02
CA ASN A 68 -2.05 0.00 10.66
C ASN A 68 -2.84 -1.18 11.23
N ALA A 69 -3.48 -1.03 12.40
CA ALA A 69 -4.40 -2.04 12.92
C ALA A 69 -5.62 -2.25 12.00
N ILE A 70 -6.23 -1.15 11.53
CA ILE A 70 -7.33 -1.23 10.56
C ILE A 70 -6.83 -1.85 9.25
N GLY A 71 -5.66 -1.42 8.78
CA GLY A 71 -5.04 -1.98 7.58
C GLY A 71 -4.82 -3.47 7.67
N ALA A 72 -4.19 -3.96 8.73
CA ALA A 72 -3.95 -5.39 8.97
C ALA A 72 -5.28 -6.17 9.03
N ALA A 73 -6.30 -5.66 9.73
CA ALA A 73 -7.60 -6.30 9.79
C ALA A 73 -8.25 -6.45 8.39
N LEU A 74 -8.18 -5.40 7.57
CA LEU A 74 -8.71 -5.43 6.20
C LEU A 74 -7.92 -6.38 5.29
N GLN A 75 -6.58 -6.36 5.35
CA GLN A 75 -5.76 -7.25 4.53
C GLN A 75 -5.93 -8.71 4.93
N THR A 76 -6.00 -9.00 6.23
CA THR A 76 -6.35 -10.33 6.74
C THR A 76 -7.72 -10.78 6.21
N LEU A 77 -8.74 -9.91 6.21
CA LEU A 77 -10.05 -10.23 5.61
C LEU A 77 -9.93 -10.58 4.12
N TYR A 78 -9.18 -9.80 3.34
CA TYR A 78 -8.96 -10.08 1.92
C TYR A 78 -8.25 -11.42 1.69
N ILE A 79 -7.24 -11.73 2.50
CA ILE A 79 -6.52 -13.00 2.46
C ILE A 79 -7.47 -14.17 2.74
N LEU A 80 -8.33 -14.06 3.76
CA LEU A 80 -9.30 -15.10 4.11
C LEU A 80 -10.31 -15.35 2.99
N VAL A 81 -10.85 -14.28 2.40
CA VAL A 81 -11.80 -14.38 1.29
C VAL A 81 -11.13 -14.94 0.04
N TYR A 82 -9.90 -14.52 -0.26
CA TYR A 82 -9.11 -15.06 -1.37
C TYR A 82 -8.85 -16.56 -1.17
N LEU A 83 -8.46 -16.99 0.03
CA LEU A 83 -8.27 -18.41 0.37
C LEU A 83 -9.56 -19.23 0.23
N TYR A 84 -10.70 -18.63 0.56
CA TYR A 84 -12.00 -19.29 0.46
C TYR A 84 -12.36 -19.61 -0.98
N TYR A 85 -12.26 -18.62 -1.88
CA TYR A 85 -12.60 -18.74 -3.30
C TYR A 85 -11.48 -19.27 -4.19
N SER A 86 -10.24 -19.38 -3.69
CA SER A 86 -9.12 -19.91 -4.46
C SER A 86 -9.30 -21.41 -4.75
N PRO A 87 -9.21 -21.85 -6.02
CA PRO A 87 -9.22 -23.26 -6.37
C PRO A 87 -7.91 -23.96 -5.93
N ALA A 88 -6.78 -23.23 -5.92
CA ALA A 88 -5.47 -23.74 -5.54
C ALA A 88 -5.09 -23.28 -4.13
N LYS A 89 -5.66 -23.93 -3.10
CA LYS A 89 -5.48 -23.50 -1.70
C LYS A 89 -4.06 -23.71 -1.18
N ARG A 90 -3.39 -24.80 -1.58
CA ARG A 90 -2.05 -25.18 -1.09
C ARG A 90 -0.99 -24.09 -1.31
N PRO A 91 -0.77 -23.53 -2.51
CA PRO A 91 0.23 -22.48 -2.70
C PRO A 91 -0.10 -21.21 -1.89
N VAL A 92 -1.37 -20.82 -1.81
CA VAL A 92 -1.80 -19.65 -1.03
C VAL A 92 -1.55 -19.87 0.46
N LEU A 93 -1.88 -21.06 0.99
CA LEU A 93 -1.59 -21.44 2.37
C LEU A 93 -0.10 -21.44 2.69
N LEU A 94 0.74 -21.95 1.78
CA LEU A 94 2.21 -21.91 1.97
C LEU A 94 2.73 -20.48 2.04
N GLN A 95 2.20 -19.57 1.21
CA GLN A 95 2.56 -18.15 1.27
C GLN A 95 2.10 -17.48 2.58
N VAL A 96 0.90 -17.79 3.06
CA VAL A 96 0.41 -17.31 4.37
C VAL A 96 1.25 -17.86 5.52
N LEU A 97 1.58 -19.16 5.50
CA LEU A 97 2.44 -19.76 6.51
C LEU A 97 3.84 -19.16 6.49
N LEU A 98 4.39 -18.87 5.30
CA LEU A 98 5.67 -18.17 5.17
C LEU A 98 5.58 -16.77 5.77
N LEU A 99 4.52 -16.01 5.49
CA LEU A 99 4.31 -14.69 6.10
C LEU A 99 4.26 -14.80 7.62
N LEU A 100 3.45 -15.71 8.16
CA LEU A 100 3.34 -15.92 9.60
C LEU A 100 4.70 -16.30 10.21
N ALA A 101 5.47 -17.16 9.55
CA ALA A 101 6.81 -17.50 9.98
C ALA A 101 7.72 -16.27 10.02
N VAL A 102 7.71 -15.42 8.99
CA VAL A 102 8.48 -14.16 8.94
C VAL A 102 8.05 -13.19 10.04
N VAL A 103 6.74 -13.03 10.28
CA VAL A 103 6.23 -12.13 11.32
C VAL A 103 6.60 -12.64 12.72
N VAL A 104 6.41 -13.93 13.00
CA VAL A 104 6.73 -14.53 14.31
C VAL A 104 8.23 -14.50 14.58
N THR A 105 9.05 -14.87 13.59
CA THR A 105 10.52 -14.83 13.73
C THR A 105 11.03 -13.40 13.86
N GLY A 106 10.47 -12.46 13.09
CA GLY A 106 10.77 -11.03 13.23
C GLY A 106 10.41 -10.49 14.61
N TYR A 107 9.21 -10.80 15.11
CA TYR A 107 8.79 -10.44 16.46
C TYR A 107 9.73 -11.02 17.52
N GLY A 108 10.07 -12.32 17.42
CA GLY A 108 11.05 -12.97 18.28
C GLY A 108 12.43 -12.31 18.24
N TYR A 109 12.94 -11.99 17.05
CA TYR A 109 14.20 -11.28 16.86
C TYR A 109 14.19 -9.92 17.58
N PHE A 110 13.18 -9.08 17.33
CA PHE A 110 13.11 -7.75 17.93
C PHE A 110 12.88 -7.77 19.44
N THR A 111 12.20 -8.80 19.97
CA THR A 111 11.91 -8.89 21.41
C THR A 111 13.05 -9.50 22.22
N VAL A 112 13.72 -10.52 21.68
CA VAL A 112 14.73 -11.31 22.39
C VAL A 112 16.15 -10.86 22.08
N LEU A 113 16.47 -10.58 20.81
CA LEU A 113 17.85 -10.36 20.36
C LEU A 113 18.22 -8.89 20.24
N VAL A 114 17.24 -8.02 19.98
CA VAL A 114 17.50 -6.58 19.84
C VAL A 114 17.39 -5.88 21.19
N ASP A 115 18.48 -5.18 21.53
CA ASP A 115 18.59 -4.34 22.71
C ASP A 115 17.43 -3.34 22.80
N SER A 116 16.87 -3.18 24.00
CA SER A 116 15.69 -2.34 24.22
C SER A 116 15.92 -0.88 23.84
N GLY A 117 17.14 -0.35 24.00
CA GLY A 117 17.50 1.01 23.66
C GLY A 117 17.58 1.28 22.14
N THR A 118 17.82 0.24 21.33
CA THR A 118 17.94 0.37 19.86
C THR A 118 16.76 -0.21 19.09
N ARG A 119 15.87 -0.95 19.76
CA ARG A 119 14.74 -1.68 19.18
C ARG A 119 13.84 -0.81 18.31
N LEU A 120 13.46 0.37 18.79
CA LEU A 120 12.61 1.30 18.06
C LEU A 120 13.26 1.73 16.73
N THR A 121 14.54 2.10 16.79
CA THR A 121 15.34 2.54 15.64
C THR A 121 15.50 1.44 14.59
N GLN A 122 15.87 0.23 15.03
CA GLN A 122 16.03 -0.90 14.10
C GLN A 122 14.71 -1.34 13.47
N LEU A 123 13.62 -1.36 14.25
CA LEU A 123 12.30 -1.69 13.71
C LEU A 123 11.80 -0.61 12.74
N GLY A 124 12.02 0.67 13.05
CA GLY A 124 11.71 1.78 12.15
C GLY A 124 12.45 1.68 10.82
N LEU A 125 13.75 1.35 10.87
CA LEU A 125 14.55 1.12 9.66
C LEU A 125 14.01 -0.05 8.84
N PHE A 126 13.69 -1.17 9.49
CA PHE A 126 13.07 -2.32 8.83
C PHE A 126 11.76 -1.94 8.14
N CYS A 127 10.84 -1.29 8.86
CA CYS A 127 9.56 -0.85 8.30
C CYS A 127 9.74 0.11 7.12
N SER A 128 10.72 1.01 7.22
CA SER A 128 11.04 1.97 6.15
C SER A 128 11.53 1.26 4.88
N VAL A 129 12.53 0.38 5.01
CA VAL A 129 13.09 -0.39 3.89
C VAL A 129 12.01 -1.26 3.26
N PHE A 130 11.19 -1.92 4.07
CA PHE A 130 10.10 -2.75 3.59
C PHE A 130 9.08 -1.93 2.80
N THR A 131 8.64 -0.79 3.32
CA THR A 131 7.71 0.13 2.63
C THR A 131 8.29 0.63 1.31
N ILE A 132 9.57 1.02 1.29
CA ILE A 132 10.24 1.48 0.07
C ILE A 132 10.27 0.36 -0.98
N SER A 133 10.55 -0.88 -0.57
CA SER A 133 10.58 -2.03 -1.48
C SER A 133 9.23 -2.30 -2.14
N MET A 134 8.12 -2.01 -1.47
CA MET A 134 6.78 -2.17 -2.04
C MET A 134 6.54 -1.22 -3.23
N TYR A 135 7.29 -0.12 -3.36
CA TYR A 135 7.22 0.76 -4.52
C TYR A 135 7.88 0.19 -5.78
N LEU A 136 8.54 -0.97 -5.73
CA LEU A 136 9.06 -1.63 -6.93
C LEU A 136 7.96 -2.03 -7.91
N SER A 137 6.81 -2.52 -7.40
CA SER A 137 5.65 -2.88 -8.24
C SER A 137 5.11 -1.67 -9.01
N PRO A 138 4.76 -0.54 -8.37
CA PRO A 138 4.29 0.62 -9.10
C PRO A 138 5.34 1.22 -10.03
N LEU A 139 6.64 1.15 -9.72
CA LEU A 139 7.70 1.54 -10.66
C LEU A 139 7.69 0.68 -11.92
N ALA A 140 7.49 -0.64 -11.79
CA ALA A 140 7.36 -1.53 -12.93
C ALA A 140 6.15 -1.18 -13.81
N ASP A 141 5.03 -0.79 -13.19
CA ASP A 141 3.85 -0.31 -13.93
C ASP A 141 4.15 0.98 -14.70
N LEU A 142 4.89 1.94 -14.11
CA LEU A 142 5.30 3.16 -14.82
C LEU A 142 6.16 2.83 -16.04
N ALA A 143 7.13 1.92 -15.89
CA ALA A 143 7.95 1.46 -17.00
C ALA A 143 7.10 0.80 -18.10
N LYS A 144 6.08 0.03 -17.72
CA LYS A 144 5.13 -0.59 -18.66
C LYS A 144 4.32 0.46 -19.41
N VAL A 145 3.83 1.50 -18.74
CA VAL A 145 3.07 2.61 -19.36
C VAL A 145 3.92 3.37 -20.38
N VAL A 146 5.18 3.67 -20.06
CA VAL A 146 6.09 4.36 -20.99
C VAL A 146 6.35 3.53 -22.24
N ARG A 147 6.50 2.20 -22.08
CA ARG A 147 6.71 1.28 -23.22
C ARG A 147 5.44 1.09 -24.05
N SER A 148 4.28 0.94 -23.41
CA SER A 148 3.01 0.68 -24.08
C SER A 148 2.31 1.95 -24.57
N LYS A 149 2.77 3.12 -24.13
CA LYS A 149 2.12 4.42 -24.33
C LYS A 149 0.64 4.43 -23.89
N SER A 150 0.29 3.65 -22.88
CA SER A 150 -1.09 3.49 -22.42
C SER A 150 -1.18 3.47 -20.90
N THR A 151 -2.08 4.28 -20.34
CA THR A 151 -2.33 4.39 -18.89
C THR A 151 -3.44 3.46 -18.38
N ARG A 152 -3.87 2.47 -19.18
CA ARG A 152 -4.98 1.56 -18.81
C ARG A 152 -4.73 0.78 -17.51
N CYS A 153 -3.47 0.51 -17.17
CA CYS A 153 -3.11 -0.17 -15.93
C CYS A 153 -2.99 0.79 -14.72
N LEU A 154 -3.12 2.10 -14.91
CA LEU A 154 -3.06 3.09 -13.84
C LEU A 154 -4.46 3.54 -13.44
N SER A 155 -4.71 3.61 -12.13
CA SER A 155 -5.94 4.16 -11.58
C SER A 155 -5.72 5.62 -11.15
N PHE A 156 -6.50 6.55 -11.73
CA PHE A 156 -6.44 7.96 -11.36
C PHE A 156 -6.87 8.20 -9.90
N PRO A 157 -8.00 7.63 -9.40
CA PRO A 157 -8.37 7.75 -7.99
C PRO A 157 -7.29 7.24 -7.03
N LEU A 158 -6.67 6.10 -7.34
CA LEU A 158 -5.58 5.54 -6.53
C LEU A 158 -4.36 6.46 -6.51
N THR A 159 -4.07 7.12 -7.63
CA THR A 159 -2.95 8.08 -7.73
C THR A 159 -3.17 9.29 -6.82
N VAL A 160 -4.40 9.83 -6.81
CA VAL A 160 -4.77 10.95 -5.93
C VAL A 160 -4.69 10.54 -4.46
N THR A 161 -5.29 9.41 -4.08
CA THR A 161 -5.27 8.95 -2.68
C THR A 161 -3.86 8.63 -2.21
N THR A 162 -3.01 8.04 -3.07
CA THR A 162 -1.59 7.80 -2.77
C THR A 162 -0.84 9.11 -2.55
N LEU A 163 -1.00 10.12 -3.43
CA LEU A 163 -0.32 11.40 -3.26
C LEU A 163 -0.70 12.07 -1.94
N VAL A 164 -2.00 12.10 -1.62
CA VAL A 164 -2.49 12.71 -0.38
C VAL A 164 -2.00 11.94 0.85
N ALA A 165 -2.09 10.61 0.84
CA ALA A 165 -1.62 9.78 1.95
C ALA A 165 -0.11 9.95 2.17
N SER A 166 0.69 9.80 1.13
CA SER A 166 2.15 9.93 1.21
C SER A 166 2.60 11.33 1.63
N SER A 167 1.95 12.38 1.11
CA SER A 167 2.26 13.76 1.54
C SER A 167 1.91 13.98 3.02
N SER A 168 0.76 13.46 3.45
CA SER A 168 0.30 13.59 4.85
C SER A 168 1.24 12.86 5.81
N TRP A 169 1.63 11.62 5.51
CA TRP A 169 2.57 10.86 6.33
C TRP A 169 3.99 11.44 6.32
N THR A 170 4.44 12.01 5.19
CA THR A 170 5.73 12.72 5.11
C THR A 170 5.73 13.91 6.05
N LEU A 171 4.68 14.76 6.01
CA LEU A 171 4.52 15.90 6.90
C LEU A 171 4.37 15.47 8.36
N TYR A 172 3.65 14.37 8.61
CA TYR A 172 3.46 13.82 9.96
C TYR A 172 4.79 13.39 10.58
N GLY A 173 5.59 12.61 9.83
CA GLY A 173 6.93 12.22 10.25
C GLY A 173 7.84 13.43 10.49
N LEU A 174 7.79 14.44 9.62
CA LEU A 174 8.60 15.67 9.78
C LEU A 174 8.24 16.39 11.08
N GLN A 175 6.95 16.52 11.38
CA GLN A 175 6.48 17.17 12.60
C GLN A 175 6.86 16.37 13.86
N LEU A 176 6.91 15.04 13.76
CA LEU A 176 7.40 14.14 14.82
C LEU A 176 8.93 14.05 14.90
N HIS A 177 9.67 14.72 14.00
CA HIS A 177 11.12 14.57 13.83
C HIS A 177 11.54 13.09 13.64
N ASP A 178 10.71 12.33 12.92
CA ASP A 178 10.87 10.91 12.71
C ASP A 178 11.08 10.58 11.23
N LEU A 179 12.35 10.44 10.88
CA LEU A 179 12.77 10.10 9.53
C LEU A 179 12.31 8.72 9.09
N TYR A 180 12.05 7.79 10.02
CA TYR A 180 11.55 6.46 9.68
C TYR A 180 10.14 6.54 9.12
N ILE A 181 9.30 7.47 9.59
CA ILE A 181 7.97 7.71 8.99
C ILE A 181 8.10 8.58 7.73
N THR A 182 8.96 9.59 7.74
CA THR A 182 9.08 10.56 6.63
C THR A 182 9.61 9.92 5.34
N VAL A 183 10.78 9.30 5.40
CA VAL A 183 11.53 8.84 4.21
C VAL A 183 10.75 7.83 3.35
N PRO A 184 10.12 6.77 3.90
CA PRO A 184 9.47 5.77 3.07
C PRO A 184 8.22 6.27 2.33
N ASN A 185 7.67 7.43 2.71
CA ASN A 185 6.52 8.02 2.03
C ASN A 185 6.90 8.88 0.82
N VAL A 186 8.16 9.34 0.73
CA VAL A 186 8.65 10.18 -0.39
C VAL A 186 8.51 9.49 -1.76
N PRO A 187 8.85 8.19 -1.93
CA PRO A 187 8.61 7.48 -3.19
C PRO A 187 7.15 7.52 -3.64
N GLY A 188 6.18 7.51 -2.71
CA GLY A 188 4.76 7.62 -3.02
C GLY A 188 4.37 8.97 -3.62
N ILE A 189 4.99 10.05 -3.16
CA ILE A 189 4.83 11.38 -3.75
C ILE A 189 5.42 11.39 -5.17
N ILE A 190 6.68 10.95 -5.31
CA ILE A 190 7.39 10.96 -6.60
C ILE A 190 6.62 10.14 -7.65
N THR A 191 6.26 8.90 -7.31
CA THR A 191 5.53 8.01 -8.22
C THR A 191 4.17 8.58 -8.61
N SER A 192 3.46 9.23 -7.70
CA SER A 192 2.17 9.84 -8.01
C SER A 192 2.30 11.05 -8.94
N LEU A 193 3.31 11.91 -8.75
CA LEU A 193 3.59 13.02 -9.67
C LEU A 193 3.93 12.51 -11.08
N VAL A 194 4.74 11.46 -11.17
CA VAL A 194 5.05 10.82 -12.47
C VAL A 194 3.78 10.24 -13.10
N ARG A 195 2.89 9.59 -12.35
CA ARG A 195 1.59 9.10 -12.86
C ARG A 195 0.73 10.24 -13.41
N PHE A 196 0.62 11.36 -12.71
CA PHE A 196 -0.13 12.52 -13.21
C PHE A 196 0.43 13.05 -14.53
N TRP A 197 1.75 13.15 -14.64
CA TRP A 197 2.40 13.52 -15.89
C TRP A 197 2.09 12.51 -17.02
N LEU A 198 2.18 11.21 -16.74
CA LEU A 198 1.83 10.16 -17.72
C LEU A 198 0.37 10.20 -18.15
N PHE A 199 -0.57 10.48 -17.24
CA PHE A 199 -1.98 10.66 -17.57
C PHE A 199 -2.23 11.83 -18.53
N GLN A 200 -1.45 12.90 -18.42
CA GLN A 200 -1.52 14.03 -19.35
C GLN A 200 -0.91 13.67 -20.71
N GLN A 201 0.25 13.01 -20.71
CA GLN A 201 1.00 12.69 -21.92
C GLN A 201 0.32 11.62 -22.80
N TYR A 202 -0.25 10.58 -22.18
CA TYR A 202 -0.84 9.42 -22.86
C TYR A 202 -2.36 9.39 -22.76
N ARG A 203 -2.99 10.57 -22.59
CA ARG A 203 -4.45 10.70 -22.64
C ARG A 203 -4.94 10.13 -23.98
N PRO A 204 -5.97 9.26 -24.00
CA PRO A 204 -6.53 8.80 -25.27
C PRO A 204 -6.94 10.02 -26.09
N GLU A 205 -6.50 10.12 -27.35
CA GLU A 205 -7.10 11.06 -28.30
C GLU A 205 -8.60 10.78 -28.28
N GLN A 206 -9.40 11.78 -27.88
CA GLN A 206 -10.84 11.69 -28.01
C GLN A 206 -11.14 11.45 -29.49
N ASP A 207 -11.93 10.41 -29.77
CA ASP A 207 -12.35 10.01 -31.10
C ASP A 207 -12.58 11.24 -31.99
N LYS A 208 -11.78 11.38 -33.06
CA LYS A 208 -12.12 12.31 -34.13
C LYS A 208 -13.56 12.00 -34.55
N PRO A 209 -14.47 12.99 -34.60
CA PRO A 209 -15.82 12.75 -35.12
C PRO A 209 -15.68 12.12 -36.49
N TYR A 210 -16.30 10.96 -36.68
CA TYR A 210 -16.35 10.29 -37.97
C TYR A 210 -16.87 11.29 -38.99
N SER A 211 -15.98 11.79 -39.87
CA SER A 211 -16.41 12.61 -41.00
C SER A 211 -17.03 11.66 -42.01
N PRO A 212 -18.33 11.79 -42.33
CA PRO A 212 -18.91 11.02 -43.42
C PRO A 212 -18.15 11.35 -44.70
N LEU A 213 -17.76 10.33 -45.45
CA LEU A 213 -17.16 10.51 -46.78
C LEU A 213 -18.14 11.30 -47.66
N PRO A 214 -17.67 12.30 -48.44
CA PRO A 214 -18.53 12.97 -49.41
C PRO A 214 -19.02 11.95 -50.44
N ALA A 215 -20.33 11.93 -50.66
CA ALA A 215 -20.99 11.17 -51.72
C ALA A 215 -20.71 11.76 -53.11
#